data_AF-A0A9R0U271-F1
#
_entry.id   AF-A0A9R0U271-F1
#
_cell.length_a   1.000
_cell.length_b   1.000
_cell.length_c   1.000
_cell.angle_alpha   90.00
_cell.angle_beta   90.00
_cell.angle_gamma   90.00
#
_symmetry.space_group_name_H-M   'P 1'
#
loop_
_entity.id
_entity.type
_entity.pdbx_description
1 polymer ?
#
loop_
_entity_poly.entity_id
_entity_poly.type
_entity_poly.pdbx_seq_one_letter_code
_entity_poly.pdbx_strand_id
1 'polypeptide(L)' 'MEEKVGMAKLWALSIVVLVLAAAPGVPAVPITLITSAVDKGAVCMDGTPPAYHMDPGSGAGKKSWIVNLEQ' A
#
# COMPACT_ATOMS: atom_id res chain seq x y z
N MET A 1 7.22 -25.54 37.75
CA MET A 1 7.99 -24.65 36.84
C MET A 1 7.19 -24.32 35.57
N GLU A 2 6.27 -25.19 35.15
CA GLU A 2 5.39 -25.00 33.98
C GLU A 2 4.39 -23.83 34.09
N GLU A 3 3.81 -23.55 35.26
CA GLU A 3 2.82 -22.47 35.41
C GLU A 3 3.38 -21.06 35.16
N LYS A 4 4.65 -20.81 35.56
CA LYS A 4 5.33 -19.53 35.34
C LYS A 4 5.64 -19.31 33.85
N VAL A 5 5.97 -20.39 33.13
CA VAL A 5 6.21 -20.39 31.68
C VAL A 5 4.90 -20.17 30.91
N GLY A 6 3.78 -20.76 31.38
CA GLY A 6 2.45 -20.56 30.80
C GLY A 6 1.97 -19.11 30.91
N MET A 7 2.08 -18.51 32.10
CA MET A 7 1.68 -17.12 32.32
C MET A 7 2.52 -16.13 31.50
N ALA A 8 3.84 -16.34 31.43
CA ALA A 8 4.74 -15.52 30.62
C ALA A 8 4.45 -15.65 29.11
N LYS A 9 4.15 -16.86 28.61
CA LYS A 9 3.73 -17.08 27.22
C LYS A 9 2.39 -16.44 26.90
N LEU A 10 1.40 -16.55 27.79
CA LEU A 10 0.07 -15.95 27.60
C LEU A 10 0.14 -14.42 27.59
N TRP A 11 0.99 -13.84 28.45
CA TRP A 11 1.22 -12.40 28.46
C TRP A 11 1.95 -11.93 27.19
N ALA A 12 2.99 -12.65 26.78
CA ALA A 12 3.70 -12.37 25.52
C ALA A 12 2.77 -12.47 24.30
N LEU A 13 1.92 -13.50 24.23
CA LEU A 13 0.93 -13.67 23.16
C LEU A 13 -0.08 -12.52 23.16
N SER A 14 -0.56 -12.08 24.32
CA SER A 14 -1.50 -10.96 24.43
C SER A 14 -0.86 -9.64 23.95
N ILE A 15 0.41 -9.41 24.28
CA ILE A 15 1.18 -8.26 23.78
C ILE A 15 1.34 -8.32 22.26
N VAL A 16 1.70 -9.49 21.71
CA VAL A 16 1.85 -9.67 20.26
C VAL A 16 0.52 -9.39 19.53
N VAL A 17 -0.60 -9.94 20.02
CA VAL A 17 -1.93 -9.68 19.43
C VAL A 17 -2.27 -8.19 19.47
N LEU A 18 -2.01 -7.51 20.59
CA LEU A 18 -2.26 -6.07 20.72
C LEU A 18 -1.42 -5.25 19.73
N VAL A 19 -0.16 -5.61 19.53
CA VAL A 19 0.74 -4.94 18.57
C VAL A 19 0.27 -5.14 17.12
N LEU A 20 -0.12 -6.37 16.74
CA LEU A 20 -0.64 -6.64 15.40
C LEU A 20 -1.94 -5.88 15.12
N ALA A 21 -2.85 -5.81 16.10
CA ALA A 21 -4.13 -5.12 15.95
C ALA A 21 -3.98 -3.58 15.82
N ALA A 22 -2.91 -3.01 16.35
CA ALA A 22 -2.61 -1.59 16.27
C ALA A 22 -1.76 -1.19 15.04
N ALA A 23 -1.39 -2.15 14.19
CA ALA A 23 -0.59 -1.87 13.02
C ALA A 23 -1.35 -0.93 12.06
N PRO A 24 -0.77 0.20 11.64
CA PRO A 24 -1.41 1.06 10.66
C PRO A 24 -1.54 0.30 9.33
N GLY A 25 -2.73 0.33 8.74
CA GLY A 25 -2.96 -0.22 7.41
C GLY A 25 -2.18 0.56 6.35
N VAL A 26 -1.82 -0.12 5.25
CA VAL A 26 -1.29 0.56 4.07
C VAL A 26 -2.42 1.39 3.45
N PRO A 27 -2.24 2.70 3.23
CA PRO A 27 -3.26 3.51 2.54
C PRO A 27 -3.48 2.94 1.14
N ALA A 28 -4.73 2.68 0.77
CA ALA A 28 -5.04 2.30 -0.59
C ALA A 28 -4.83 3.51 -1.51
N VAL A 29 -3.89 3.40 -2.46
CA VAL A 29 -3.70 4.41 -3.50
C VAL A 29 -4.60 4.04 -4.69
N PRO A 30 -5.55 4.90 -5.10
CA PRO A 30 -6.46 4.57 -6.18
C PRO A 30 -5.75 4.50 -7.53
N ILE A 31 -6.18 3.56 -8.37
CA ILE A 31 -5.77 3.49 -9.77
C ILE A 31 -6.57 4.49 -10.61
N THR A 32 -5.89 5.23 -11.48
CA THR A 32 -6.51 6.16 -12.43
C THR A 32 -6.30 5.67 -13.85
N LEU A 33 -7.38 5.33 -14.55
CA LEU A 33 -7.36 4.94 -15.96
C LEU A 33 -7.27 6.17 -16.86
N ILE A 34 -6.42 6.11 -17.88
CA ILE A 34 -6.27 7.16 -18.89
C ILE A 34 -7.13 6.78 -20.11
N THR A 35 -8.45 6.85 -19.98
CA THR A 35 -9.39 6.45 -21.05
C THR A 35 -9.19 7.23 -22.35
N SER A 36 -8.82 8.51 -22.28
CA SER A 36 -8.52 9.34 -23.44
C SER A 36 -7.24 8.96 -24.20
N ALA A 37 -6.42 8.06 -23.64
CA ALA A 37 -5.24 7.53 -24.33
C ALA A 37 -5.60 6.54 -25.45
N VAL A 38 -6.77 5.89 -25.34
CA VAL A 38 -7.26 4.91 -26.32
C VAL A 38 -7.45 5.58 -27.69
N ASP A 39 -8.05 6.77 -27.73
CA ASP A 39 -8.26 7.54 -28.97
C ASP A 39 -6.94 7.93 -29.66
N LYS A 40 -5.83 7.89 -28.91
CA LYS A 40 -4.46 8.16 -29.41
C LYS A 40 -3.68 6.89 -29.72
N GLY A 41 -4.28 5.71 -29.59
CA GLY A 41 -3.62 4.41 -29.78
C GLY A 41 -2.61 4.06 -28.68
N ALA A 42 -2.57 4.81 -27.58
CA ALA A 42 -1.72 4.50 -26.43
C ALA A 42 -2.48 3.54 -25.50
N VAL A 43 -2.22 2.25 -25.68
CA VAL A 43 -2.90 1.15 -25.00
C VAL A 43 -1.91 0.12 -24.46
N CYS A 44 -2.38 -0.69 -23.51
CA CYS A 44 -1.66 -1.88 -23.03
C CYS A 44 -1.58 -2.96 -24.14
N MET A 45 -0.82 -4.03 -23.89
CA MET A 45 -0.71 -5.15 -24.82
C MET A 45 -2.04 -5.85 -25.13
N ASP A 46 -3.02 -5.77 -24.22
CA ASP A 46 -4.38 -6.32 -24.38
C ASP A 46 -5.38 -5.32 -24.99
N GLY A 47 -4.93 -4.11 -25.33
CA GLY A 47 -5.77 -3.05 -25.89
C GLY A 47 -6.56 -2.22 -24.87
N THR A 48 -6.41 -2.50 -23.58
CA THR A 48 -7.04 -1.70 -22.52
C THR A 48 -6.34 -0.34 -22.32
N PRO A 49 -7.02 0.65 -21.71
CA PRO A 49 -6.39 1.92 -21.38
C PRO A 49 -5.25 1.75 -20.35
N PRO A 50 -4.14 2.50 -20.49
CA PRO A 50 -3.10 2.52 -19.48
C PRO A 50 -3.59 3.20 -18.20
N ALA A 51 -2.86 3.01 -17.10
CA ALA A 51 -3.24 3.51 -15.79
C ALA A 51 -2.03 3.94 -14.96
N TYR A 52 -2.28 4.70 -13.89
CA TYR A 52 -1.28 5.05 -12.88
C TYR A 52 -1.86 5.07 -11.47
N HIS A 53 -0.99 4.88 -10.47
CA HIS A 53 -1.27 5.20 -9.07
C HIS A 53 -0.67 6.57 -8.75
N MET A 54 -1.38 7.40 -7.99
CA MET A 54 -0.87 8.71 -7.58
C MET A 54 -1.11 8.93 -6.09
N ASP A 55 -0.01 9.03 -5.35
CA ASP A 55 0.01 9.49 -3.98
C ASP A 55 0.59 10.93 -3.94
N PRO A 56 -0.24 11.97 -3.69
CA PRO A 56 0.23 13.35 -3.70
C PRO A 56 1.21 13.65 -2.56
N GLY A 57 2.40 14.15 -2.92
CA GLY A 57 3.37 14.62 -1.94
C GLY A 57 2.85 15.78 -1.08
N SER A 58 3.31 15.86 0.17
CA SER A 58 2.95 16.93 1.11
C SER A 58 4.18 17.71 1.60
N GLY A 59 3.97 18.87 2.23
CA GLY A 59 5.04 19.69 2.80
C GLY A 59 6.13 20.07 1.78
N ALA A 60 7.37 19.68 2.05
CA ALA A 60 8.51 19.92 1.17
C ALA A 60 8.46 19.10 -0.13
N GLY A 61 7.75 17.96 -0.13
CA GLY A 61 7.64 17.06 -1.28
C GLY A 61 6.58 17.46 -2.30
N LYS A 62 5.73 18.48 -2.04
CA LYS A 62 4.57 18.84 -2.89
C LYS A 62 4.89 19.25 -4.34
N LYS A 63 6.17 19.53 -4.64
CA LYS A 63 6.65 19.90 -5.98
C LYS A 63 7.71 18.93 -6.53
N SER A 64 7.98 17.85 -5.81
CA SER A 64 8.95 16.84 -6.18
C SER A 64 8.20 15.60 -6.66
N TRP A 65 8.61 15.05 -7.80
CA TRP A 65 7.93 13.93 -8.43
C TRP A 65 8.85 12.71 -8.47
N ILE A 66 8.29 11.56 -8.13
CA ILE A 66 8.89 10.25 -8.34
C ILE A 66 7.99 9.50 -9.30
N VAL A 67 8.56 8.99 -10.38
CA VAL A 67 7.85 8.16 -11.35
C VAL A 67 8.41 6.76 -11.25
N ASN A 68 7.58 5.83 -10.78
CA ASN A 68 7.88 4.40 -10.84
C ASN A 68 7.27 3.82 -12.11
N LEU A 69 8.06 3.07 -12.87
CA LEU A 69 7.57 2.34 -14.03
C LEU A 69 7.48 0.87 -13.63
N GLU A 70 6.25 0.41 -13.42
CA GLU A 70 5.95 -1.00 -13.21
C GLU A 70 6.11 -1.78 -14.53
N GLN A 71 6.43 -3.08 -14.41
CA GLN A 71 6.75 -3.97 -15.52
C GLN A 71 5.52 -4.48 -16.27
#